data_AF-A0A8X6LEN4-F1
#
_entry.id   AF-A0A8X6LEN4-F1
#
_cell.length_a   1.000
_cell.length_b   1.000
_cell.length_c   1.000
_cell.angle_alpha   90.00
_cell.angle_beta   90.00
_cell.angle_gamma   90.00
#
_symmetry.space_group_name_H-M   'P 1'
#
loop_
_entity.id
_entity.type
_entity.pdbx_description
1 polymer ?
#
loop_
_entity_poly.entity_id
_entity_poly.type
_entity_poly.pdbx_seq_one_letter_code
_entity_poly.pdbx_strand_id
1 'polypeptide(L)'
;MKRYSGVDSIVVQNIQYQVKRLKFFECFAHETHEDLEQELFCEIWTYLDRYDESKGSFNTFVARLTERRAHNLLEKQLCIKRNINNYINIEKIEAFEDEVAKRTDVDYMISTLQERCKRYANNSSTLTYMKLLR
;
A
#
# COMPACT_ATOMS: atom_id res chain seq x y z
N MET A 1 6.57 -10.26 35.59
CA MET A 1 7.72 -9.72 34.85
C MET A 1 7.34 -8.34 34.32
N LYS A 2 7.92 -7.25 34.81
CA LYS A 2 7.58 -5.90 34.29
C LYS A 2 8.27 -5.74 32.94
N ARG A 3 7.52 -5.81 31.83
CA ARG A 3 8.05 -5.77 30.44
C ARG A 3 8.92 -4.53 30.15
N TYR A 4 8.72 -3.44 30.89
CA TYR A 4 9.40 -2.16 30.69
C TYR A 4 10.32 -1.77 31.86
N SER A 5 11.04 -2.74 32.44
CA SER A 5 11.99 -2.45 33.52
C SER A 5 13.10 -1.49 33.04
N GLY A 6 13.26 -0.35 33.71
CA GLY A 6 14.25 0.67 33.36
C GLY A 6 13.72 1.85 32.54
N VAL A 7 12.45 1.80 32.12
CA VAL A 7 11.78 2.93 31.45
C VAL A 7 10.88 3.65 32.44
N ASP A 8 10.84 4.99 32.36
CA ASP A 8 9.93 5.79 33.17
C ASP A 8 8.46 5.37 32.92
N SER A 9 7.74 5.09 34.00
CA SER A 9 6.35 4.63 33.96
C SER A 9 5.41 5.61 33.25
N ILE A 10 5.68 6.91 33.31
CA ILE A 10 4.88 7.95 32.64
C ILE A 10 4.98 7.80 31.12
N VAL A 11 6.17 7.50 30.61
CA VAL A 11 6.40 7.24 29.18
C VAL A 11 5.62 6.01 28.74
N VAL A 12 5.75 4.91 29.48
CA VAL A 12 5.04 3.66 29.19
C VAL A 12 3.53 3.87 29.18
N GLN A 13 2.98 4.53 30.20
CA GLN A 13 1.53 4.77 30.31
C GLN A 13 0.99 5.62 29.15
N ASN A 14 1.71 6.69 28.77
CA ASN A 14 1.30 7.53 27.66
C ASN A 14 1.35 6.79 26.32
N ILE A 15 2.38 5.97 26.08
CA ILE A 15 2.47 5.13 24.87
C ILE A 15 1.31 4.15 24.81
N GLN A 16 1.08 3.38 25.87
CA GLN A 16 -0.03 2.43 25.95
C GLN A 16 -1.38 3.09 25.73
N TYR A 17 -1.57 4.31 26.25
CA TYR A 17 -2.76 5.11 26.02
C TYR A 17 -2.92 5.48 24.53
N GLN A 18 -1.86 5.98 23.88
CA GLN A 18 -1.93 6.33 22.46
C GLN A 18 -2.12 5.10 21.56
N VAL A 19 -1.49 3.97 21.85
CA VAL A 19 -1.69 2.72 21.09
C VAL A 19 -3.14 2.27 21.13
N LYS A 20 -3.76 2.28 22.32
CA LYS A 20 -5.20 2.01 22.45
C LYS A 20 -6.04 2.96 21.59
N ARG A 21 -5.66 4.24 21.51
CA ARG A 21 -6.33 5.22 20.64
C ARG A 21 -6.15 4.91 19.16
N LEU A 22 -4.93 4.55 18.74
CA LEU A 22 -4.61 4.22 17.34
C LEU A 22 -5.37 2.98 16.87
N LYS A 23 -5.59 1.99 17.74
CA LYS A 23 -6.36 0.78 17.41
C LYS A 23 -7.84 1.03 17.09
N PHE A 24 -8.40 2.21 17.39
CA PHE A 24 -9.74 2.57 16.92
C PHE A 24 -9.78 2.90 15.42
N PHE A 25 -8.65 3.16 14.79
CA PHE A 25 -8.59 3.45 13.36
C PHE A 25 -8.39 2.18 12.55
N GLU A 26 -9.20 2.01 11.51
CA GLU A 26 -9.18 0.83 10.64
C GLU A 26 -7.82 0.59 9.95
N CYS A 27 -7.06 1.66 9.67
CA CYS A 27 -5.72 1.54 9.07
C CYS A 27 -4.73 0.74 9.93
N PHE A 28 -5.01 0.56 11.22
CA PHE A 28 -4.22 -0.25 12.15
C PHE A 28 -4.90 -1.58 12.51
N ALA A 29 -5.90 -2.04 11.75
CA ALA A 29 -6.62 -3.28 12.04
C ALA A 29 -5.67 -4.51 12.11
N HIS A 30 -4.69 -4.56 11.21
CA HIS A 30 -3.75 -5.68 11.07
C HIS A 30 -2.51 -5.58 11.97
N GLU A 31 -2.20 -4.41 12.52
CA GLU A 31 -1.05 -4.24 13.42
C GLU A 31 -1.39 -4.70 14.84
N THR A 32 -0.44 -5.37 15.50
CA THR A 32 -0.64 -5.76 16.90
C THR A 32 -0.42 -4.56 17.83
N HIS A 33 -0.89 -4.67 19.08
CA HIS A 33 -0.58 -3.64 20.09
C HIS A 33 0.93 -3.55 20.33
N GLU A 34 1.64 -4.68 20.28
CA GLU A 34 3.08 -4.72 20.52
C GLU A 34 3.86 -4.01 19.41
N ASP A 35 3.48 -4.21 18.15
CA ASP A 35 4.11 -3.53 17.01
C ASP A 35 3.95 -2.00 17.12
N LEU A 36 2.73 -1.55 17.44
CA LEU A 36 2.43 -0.13 17.64
C LEU A 36 3.16 0.48 18.83
N GLU A 37 3.25 -0.27 19.94
CA GLU A 37 4.03 0.16 21.11
C GLU A 37 5.50 0.33 20.73
N GLN A 38 6.08 -0.65 20.04
CA GLN A 38 7.48 -0.61 19.60
C GLN A 38 7.77 0.54 18.62
N GLU A 39 6.92 0.77 17.62
CA GLU A 39 7.13 1.87 16.67
C GLU A 39 7.05 3.23 17.37
N LEU A 40 6.07 3.42 18.27
CA LEU A 40 6.00 4.64 19.08
C LEU A 40 7.19 4.80 20.01
N PHE A 41 7.66 3.73 20.65
CA PHE A 41 8.86 3.77 21.49
C PHE A 41 10.08 4.23 20.68
N CYS A 42 10.31 3.65 19.51
CA CYS A 42 11.40 4.03 18.61
C CYS A 42 11.35 5.51 18.24
N GLU A 43 10.15 6.02 17.91
CA GLU A 43 9.99 7.44 17.59
C GLU A 43 10.28 8.34 18.79
N ILE A 44 9.69 8.04 19.95
CA ILE A 44 9.75 8.89 21.15
C ILE A 44 11.15 8.91 21.75
N TRP A 45 11.84 7.77 21.78
CA TRP A 45 13.14 7.60 22.43
C TRP A 45 14.17 8.65 21.96
N THR A 46 14.18 8.95 20.66
CA THR A 46 15.09 9.93 20.05
C THR A 46 14.87 11.39 20.49
N TYR A 47 13.75 11.67 21.17
CA TYR A 47 13.38 13.02 21.62
C TYR A 47 13.30 13.16 23.13
N LEU A 48 13.37 12.08 23.91
CA LEU A 48 13.26 12.13 25.37
C LEU A 48 14.38 13.01 25.99
N ASP A 49 15.59 12.93 25.45
CA ASP A 49 16.75 13.72 25.90
C ASP A 49 16.60 15.23 25.66
N ARG A 50 15.57 15.66 24.92
CA ARG A 50 15.26 17.08 24.69
C ARG A 50 14.37 17.69 25.76
N TYR A 51 14.04 16.93 26.80
CA TYR A 51 13.28 17.45 27.93
C TYR A 51 14.03 18.61 28.60
N ASP A 52 13.30 19.68 28.87
CA ASP A 52 13.79 20.90 29.48
C ASP A 52 12.82 21.30 30.59
N GLU A 53 13.26 21.16 31.83
CA GLU A 53 12.45 21.43 33.03
C GLU A 53 11.99 22.89 33.12
N SER A 54 12.71 23.82 32.50
CA SER A 54 12.34 25.25 32.49
C SER A 54 11.08 25.53 31.66
N LYS A 55 10.74 24.62 30.74
CA LYS A 55 9.60 24.76 29.81
C LYS A 55 8.33 24.04 30.28
N GLY A 56 8.42 23.24 31.33
CA GLY A 56 7.26 22.58 31.93
C GLY A 56 7.56 21.21 32.54
N SER A 57 6.49 20.54 33.01
CA SER A 57 6.63 19.23 33.65
C SER A 57 6.94 18.11 32.65
N PHE A 58 7.73 17.15 33.09
CA PHE A 58 8.07 15.95 32.32
C PHE A 58 6.83 15.22 31.81
N ASN A 59 5.80 15.08 32.66
CA ASN A 59 4.54 14.46 32.26
C ASN A 59 3.86 15.20 31.09
N THR A 60 3.82 16.54 31.13
CA THR A 60 3.25 17.35 30.04
C THR A 60 4.07 17.21 28.76
N PHE A 61 5.40 17.19 28.89
CA PHE A 61 6.30 16.99 27.77
C PHE A 61 6.08 15.63 27.10
N VAL A 62 6.07 14.54 27.89
CA VAL A 62 5.84 13.18 27.40
C VAL A 62 4.46 13.02 26.79
N ALA A 63 3.41 13.56 27.41
CA ALA A 63 2.05 13.50 26.87
C ALA A 63 1.97 14.19 25.49
N ARG A 64 2.52 15.39 25.35
CA ARG A 64 2.55 16.12 24.07
C ARG A 64 3.42 15.42 23.02
N LEU A 65 4.56 14.88 23.43
CA LEU A 65 5.48 14.17 22.54
C LEU A 65 4.80 12.91 22.00
N THR A 66 4.27 12.06 22.88
CA THR A 66 3.59 10.82 22.50
C THR A 66 2.37 11.07 21.62
N GLU A 67 1.56 12.10 21.93
CA GLU A 67 0.42 12.48 21.10
C GLU A 67 0.84 12.90 19.68
N ARG A 68 1.86 13.78 19.57
CA ARG A 68 2.35 14.22 18.26
C ARG A 68 2.90 13.06 17.44
N ARG A 69 3.63 12.13 18.06
CA ARG A 69 4.19 10.96 17.38
C ARG A 69 3.09 9.99 16.94
N ALA A 70 2.10 9.74 17.78
CA ALA A 70 0.93 8.95 17.40
C ALA A 70 0.17 9.58 16.22
N HIS A 71 0.02 10.91 16.21
CA HIS A 71 -0.60 11.61 15.09
C HIS A 71 0.21 11.45 13.80
N ASN A 72 1.53 11.63 13.85
CA ASN A 72 2.39 11.43 12.69
C ASN A 72 2.31 9.99 12.15
N LEU A 73 2.27 9.00 13.04
CA LEU A 73 2.12 7.59 12.67
C LEU A 73 0.79 7.32 11.96
N LEU A 74 -0.30 7.89 12.48
CA LEU A 74 -1.63 7.83 11.84
C LEU A 74 -1.61 8.50 10.46
N GLU A 75 -1.04 9.70 10.34
CA GLU A 75 -0.93 10.40 9.05
C GLU A 75 -0.11 9.60 8.05
N LYS A 76 1.02 9.02 8.46
CA LYS A 76 1.87 8.15 7.65
C LYS A 76 1.08 6.96 7.12
N GLN A 77 0.35 6.25 7.97
CA GLN A 77 -0.45 5.09 7.55
C GLN A 77 -1.62 5.47 6.64
N LEU A 78 -2.32 6.57 6.92
CA LEU A 78 -3.38 7.06 6.05
C LEU A 78 -2.84 7.48 4.66
N CYS A 79 -1.67 8.12 4.61
CA CYS A 79 -1.00 8.47 3.36
C CYS A 79 -0.57 7.23 2.58
N ILE A 80 -0.01 6.21 3.24
CA ILE A 80 0.33 4.93 2.61
C ILE A 80 -0.91 4.27 2.02
N LYS A 81 -2.02 4.16 2.77
CA LYS A 81 -3.27 3.57 2.28
C LYS A 81 -3.84 4.34 1.08
N ARG A 82 -3.82 5.67 1.11
CA ARG A 82 -4.21 6.51 -0.04
C ARG A 82 -3.31 6.27 -1.25
N ASN A 83 -1.99 6.16 -1.04
CA ASN A 83 -1.05 5.93 -2.13
C ASN A 83 -1.20 4.53 -2.74
N ILE A 84 -1.46 3.50 -1.91
CA ILE A 84 -1.80 2.15 -2.39
C ILE A 84 -3.09 2.20 -3.22
N ASN A 85 -4.14 2.87 -2.73
CA ASN A 85 -5.38 3.02 -3.49
C ASN A 85 -5.16 3.78 -4.83
N ASN A 86 -4.26 4.77 -4.86
CA ASN A 86 -3.86 5.46 -6.08
C ASN A 86 -2.96 4.61 -7.00
N TYR A 87 -2.27 3.61 -6.48
CA TYR A 87 -1.49 2.67 -7.29
C TYR A 87 -2.38 1.56 -7.87
N ILE A 88 -3.45 1.19 -7.16
CA ILE A 88 -4.59 0.39 -7.65
C ILE A 88 -5.59 1.31 -8.37
N ASN A 89 -5.11 2.32 -9.10
CA ASN A 89 -5.95 3.13 -9.98
C ASN A 89 -6.16 2.36 -11.29
N ILE A 90 -7.15 1.47 -11.24
CA ILE A 90 -8.17 1.03 -12.21
C ILE A 90 -7.87 1.12 -13.73
N GLU A 91 -7.19 2.14 -14.27
CA GLU A 91 -6.91 2.28 -15.71
C GLU A 91 -6.09 1.11 -16.30
N LYS A 92 -5.27 0.46 -15.48
CA LYS A 92 -4.52 -0.74 -15.91
C LYS A 92 -5.31 -2.05 -15.79
N ILE A 93 -6.34 -2.10 -14.96
CA ILE A 93 -7.09 -3.34 -14.72
C ILE A 93 -8.21 -3.48 -15.77
N GLU A 94 -8.94 -2.41 -16.08
CA GLU A 94 -9.97 -2.43 -17.14
C GLU A 94 -9.37 -2.74 -18.52
N ALA A 95 -8.20 -2.19 -18.84
CA ALA A 95 -7.50 -2.50 -20.10
C ALA A 95 -7.03 -3.97 -20.17
N PHE A 96 -6.78 -4.62 -19.03
CA PHE A 96 -6.31 -6.00 -18.97
C PHE A 96 -7.47 -7.01 -19.07
N GLU A 97 -8.61 -6.71 -18.44
CA GLU A 97 -9.80 -7.56 -18.50
C GLU A 97 -10.40 -7.61 -19.91
N ASP A 98 -10.44 -6.48 -20.63
CA ASP A 98 -10.86 -6.42 -22.03
C ASP A 98 -9.91 -7.19 -22.98
N GLU A 99 -8.60 -7.19 -22.70
CA GLU A 99 -7.62 -7.93 -23.50
C GLU A 99 -7.69 -9.44 -23.22
N VAL A 100 -7.89 -9.83 -21.97
CA VAL A 100 -8.06 -11.23 -21.56
C VAL A 100 -9.38 -11.79 -22.11
N ALA A 101 -10.49 -11.04 -22.03
CA ALA A 101 -11.78 -11.45 -22.58
C ALA A 101 -11.72 -11.70 -24.09
N LYS A 102 -11.00 -10.87 -24.86
CA LYS A 102 -10.76 -11.10 -26.30
C LYS A 102 -9.92 -12.34 -26.59
N ARG A 103 -9.05 -12.76 -25.66
CA ARG A 103 -8.22 -13.96 -25.81
C ARG A 103 -8.95 -15.26 -25.44
N THR A 104 -9.96 -15.20 -24.58
CA THR A 104 -10.79 -16.35 -24.22
C THR A 104 -12.05 -16.50 -25.08
N ASP A 105 -12.49 -15.45 -25.76
CA ASP A 105 -13.63 -15.52 -26.67
C ASP A 105 -13.28 -16.35 -27.94
N VAL A 106 -13.80 -17.58 -27.94
CA VAL A 106 -13.61 -18.57 -29.00
C VAL A 106 -14.16 -18.06 -30.34
N ASP A 107 -15.25 -17.28 -30.35
CA ASP A 107 -15.85 -16.76 -31.59
C ASP A 107 -15.00 -15.66 -32.21
N TYR A 108 -14.37 -14.83 -31.38
CA TYR A 108 -13.36 -13.86 -31.83
C TYR A 108 -12.11 -14.55 -32.37
N MET A 109 -11.65 -15.63 -31.72
CA MET A 109 -10.52 -16.42 -32.22
C MET A 109 -10.83 -17.08 -33.57
N ILE A 110 -12.02 -17.67 -33.72
CA ILE A 110 -12.47 -18.31 -34.96
C ILE A 110 -12.56 -17.29 -36.10
N SER A 111 -13.18 -16.13 -35.88
CA SER A 111 -13.31 -15.09 -36.91
C SER A 111 -11.95 -14.54 -37.34
N THR A 112 -11.05 -14.30 -36.39
CA THR A 112 -9.67 -13.84 -36.67
C THR A 112 -8.87 -14.87 -37.48
N LEU A 113 -9.01 -16.16 -37.15
CA LEU A 113 -8.38 -17.24 -37.91
C LEU A 113 -8.94 -17.36 -39.33
N GLN A 114 -10.27 -17.29 -39.49
CA GLN A 114 -10.92 -17.34 -40.80
C GLN A 114 -10.47 -16.19 -41.70
N GLU A 115 -10.34 -14.97 -41.17
CA GLU A 115 -9.80 -13.84 -41.93
C GLU A 115 -8.35 -14.05 -42.33
N ARG A 116 -7.49 -14.53 -41.42
CA ARG A 116 -6.09 -14.82 -41.74
C ARG A 116 -5.99 -15.88 -42.84
N CYS A 117 -6.76 -16.96 -42.73
CA CYS A 117 -6.81 -18.01 -43.76
C CYS A 117 -7.26 -17.46 -45.12
N LYS A 118 -8.28 -16.58 -45.17
CA LYS A 118 -8.71 -15.92 -46.42
C LYS A 118 -7.60 -15.05 -47.01
N ARG A 119 -6.85 -14.29 -46.18
CA ARG A 119 -5.72 -13.48 -46.65
C ARG A 119 -4.58 -14.34 -47.22
N TYR A 120 -4.23 -15.45 -46.56
CA TYR A 120 -3.22 -16.38 -47.06
C TYR A 120 -3.64 -17.06 -48.37
N ALA A 121 -4.92 -17.42 -48.50
CA ALA A 121 -5.47 -17.98 -49.75
C ALA A 121 -5.36 -16.95 -50.89
N ASN A 122 -5.77 -15.70 -50.66
CA ASN A 122 -5.70 -14.64 -51.68
C ASN A 122 -4.26 -14.29 -52.06
N ASN A 123 -3.33 -14.30 -51.11
CA ASN A 123 -1.90 -14.06 -51.37
C ASN A 123 -1.19 -15.25 -52.03
N SER A 124 -1.68 -16.48 -51.85
CA SER A 124 -1.18 -17.65 -52.60
C SER A 124 -1.69 -17.68 -54.03
N SER A 125 -2.94 -17.24 -54.26
CA SER A 125 -3.49 -17.06 -55.60
C SER A 125 -2.65 -16.05 -56.41
N THR A 126 -2.31 -14.89 -55.82
CA THR A 126 -1.46 -13.89 -56.49
C THR A 126 -0.02 -14.37 -56.73
N LEU A 127 0.55 -15.18 -55.84
CA LEU A 127 1.87 -15.80 -56.06
C LEU A 127 1.86 -16.86 -57.18
N THR A 128 0.72 -17.50 -57.42
CA THR A 128 0.54 -18.47 -58.51
C THR A 128 0.45 -17.76 -59.87
N TYR A 129 -0.24 -16.62 -59.95
CA TYR A 129 -0.27 -15.80 -61.17
C TYR A 129 1.11 -15.20 -61.53
N MET A 130 1.96 -14.91 -60.55
CA MET A 130 3.32 -14.38 -60.79
C MET A 130 4.34 -15.46 -61.21
N LYS A 131 4.08 -16.75 -61.01
CA LYS A 131 4.95 -17.86 -61.50
C LYS A 131 4.67 -18.28 -62.95
N LEU A 132 3.55 -17.87 -63.53
CA LEU A 132 3.16 -18.19 -64.92
C LEU A 132 3.56 -17.11 -65.94
N LEU A 133 4.30 -16.07 -65.53
CA LEU A 133 4.79 -14.98 -66.38
C LEU A 133 6.33 -14.95 -66.45
N ARG A 134 6.98 -16.11 -66.53
CA ARG A 134 8.40 -16.23 -66.92
C ARG A 134 8.54 -17.09 -68.15
#